data_AF-A0A7C6QDZ1-F1
#
_entry.id   AF-A0A7C6QDZ1-F1
#
_cell.length_a   1.000
_cell.length_b   1.000
_cell.length_c   1.000
_cell.angle_alpha   90.00
_cell.angle_beta   90.00
_cell.angle_gamma   90.00
#
_symmetry.space_group_name_H-M   'P 1'
#
loop_
_entity.id
_entity.type
_entity.pdbx_description
1 polymer ?
#
loop_
_entity_poly.entity_id
_entity_poly.type
_entity_poly.pdbx_seq_one_letter_code
_entity_poly.pdbx_strand_id
1 'polypeptide(L)'
;MAAASSAGDSISDYDVGDCPCASAQAPPEGYYAVEMNPQPDEDSGRFLAPESLVILAESHLIDFHTLELLTAGGGGSDQRRYTISELLADRYLIGKFYLHHSPALEVKAETFSFAIEIPGREEIQPLYTYYEPPVATGLSSGRSRYYCIFERNAVLAGEPAWIRVRVISGEQSATFVLRGPALP
;
A
#
# COMPACT_ATOMS: atom_id res chain seq x y z
N MET A 1 -16.20 -18.03 -36.56
CA MET A 1 -15.12 -18.33 -35.60
C MET A 1 -13.93 -17.47 -35.95
N ALA A 2 -13.60 -16.52 -35.07
CA ALA A 2 -12.30 -15.86 -35.05
C ALA A 2 -12.00 -15.62 -33.57
N ALA A 3 -11.04 -16.37 -33.05
CA ALA A 3 -10.53 -16.22 -31.70
C ALA A 3 -9.76 -14.91 -31.65
N ALA A 4 -10.20 -13.97 -30.80
CA ALA A 4 -9.39 -12.82 -30.44
C ALA A 4 -8.48 -13.25 -29.29
N SER A 5 -7.22 -13.38 -29.65
CA SER A 5 -6.06 -13.69 -28.83
C SER A 5 -6.03 -12.86 -27.55
N SER A 6 -5.69 -13.54 -26.46
CA SER A 6 -5.15 -13.00 -25.22
C SER A 6 -4.12 -11.88 -25.48
N ALA A 7 -4.41 -10.69 -24.97
CA ALA A 7 -3.42 -9.75 -24.52
C ALA A 7 -3.76 -9.49 -23.05
N GLY A 8 -3.12 -10.26 -22.17
CA GLY A 8 -3.11 -9.91 -20.77
C GLY A 8 -2.43 -8.56 -20.65
N ASP A 9 -3.19 -7.57 -20.17
CA ASP A 9 -2.65 -6.32 -19.63
C ASP A 9 -1.84 -6.68 -18.39
N SER A 10 -0.68 -7.26 -18.65
CA SER A 10 0.39 -7.45 -17.69
C SER A 10 0.69 -6.07 -17.16
N ILE A 11 0.65 -5.94 -15.84
CA ILE A 11 1.17 -4.77 -15.16
C ILE A 11 2.53 -4.50 -15.81
N SER A 12 2.73 -3.33 -16.43
CA SER A 12 3.97 -3.09 -17.15
C SER A 12 5.13 -3.32 -16.19
N ASP A 13 6.04 -4.23 -16.55
CA ASP A 13 7.15 -4.73 -15.74
C ASP A 13 8.06 -3.62 -15.15
N TYR A 14 7.87 -2.36 -15.58
CA TYR A 14 8.56 -1.18 -15.08
C TYR A 14 7.95 -0.54 -13.82
N ASP A 15 6.66 -0.78 -13.50
CA ASP A 15 5.99 -0.18 -12.32
C ASP A 15 5.93 -1.12 -11.11
N VAL A 16 6.13 -2.42 -11.33
CA VAL A 16 6.28 -3.47 -10.30
C VAL A 16 7.74 -3.91 -10.23
N GLY A 17 8.66 -2.96 -10.42
CA GLY A 17 10.08 -3.19 -10.21
C GLY A 17 10.29 -3.79 -8.82
N ASP A 18 10.66 -5.07 -8.81
CA ASP A 18 11.18 -5.82 -7.67
C ASP A 18 10.22 -6.09 -6.50
N CYS A 19 9.03 -6.67 -6.74
CA CYS A 19 8.35 -7.43 -5.68
C CYS A 19 8.74 -8.93 -5.74
N PRO A 20 9.66 -9.43 -4.91
CA PRO A 20 10.00 -10.86 -4.83
C PRO A 20 8.88 -11.77 -4.27
N CYS A 21 7.65 -11.27 -4.21
CA CYS A 21 6.65 -11.66 -3.20
C CYS A 21 5.53 -12.57 -3.71
N ALA A 22 5.60 -13.02 -4.97
CA ALA A 22 4.59 -13.91 -5.55
C ALA A 22 4.75 -15.39 -5.12
N SER A 23 5.65 -15.71 -4.21
CA SER A 23 5.85 -17.07 -3.69
C SER A 23 5.86 -17.04 -2.17
N ALA A 24 5.40 -18.12 -1.53
CA ALA A 24 5.19 -18.29 -0.08
C ALA A 24 6.46 -18.19 0.81
N GLN A 25 7.36 -17.27 0.49
CA GLN A 25 8.55 -16.91 1.23
C GLN A 25 8.23 -15.74 2.15
N ALA A 26 8.85 -15.73 3.34
CA ALA A 26 8.83 -14.56 4.19
C ALA A 26 9.32 -13.33 3.40
N PRO A 27 8.79 -12.13 3.69
CA PRO A 27 9.27 -10.92 3.02
C PRO A 27 10.79 -10.74 3.25
N PRO A 28 11.51 -10.11 2.31
CA PRO A 28 12.93 -9.81 2.50
C PRO A 28 13.18 -9.01 3.79
N GLU A 29 14.40 -9.03 4.30
CA GLU A 29 14.76 -8.25 5.50
C GLU A 29 14.41 -6.76 5.33
N GLY A 30 13.76 -6.19 6.35
CA GLY A 30 13.25 -4.82 6.37
C GLY A 30 11.96 -4.58 5.55
N TYR A 31 11.44 -5.60 4.86
CA TYR A 31 10.05 -5.62 4.38
C TYR A 31 9.19 -6.35 5.42
N TYR A 32 8.11 -5.71 5.84
CA TYR A 32 7.24 -6.19 6.92
C TYR A 32 5.86 -6.61 6.44
N ALA A 33 5.41 -6.09 5.31
CA ALA A 33 4.25 -6.63 4.63
C ALA A 33 4.41 -6.61 3.12
N VAL A 34 4.08 -7.73 2.48
CA VAL A 34 3.78 -7.72 1.07
C VAL A 34 2.65 -8.69 0.79
N GLU A 35 1.51 -8.18 0.32
CA GLU A 35 0.31 -9.00 0.18
C GLU A 35 -0.53 -8.57 -1.02
N MET A 36 -1.07 -9.56 -1.72
CA MET A 36 -2.08 -9.40 -2.77
C MET A 36 -3.42 -9.96 -2.27
N ASN A 37 -4.49 -9.88 -3.07
CA ASN A 37 -5.77 -10.49 -2.73
C ASN A 37 -6.36 -9.97 -1.40
N PRO A 38 -6.75 -8.68 -1.36
CA PRO A 38 -7.38 -8.10 -0.18
C PRO A 38 -8.56 -8.94 0.31
N GLN A 39 -8.61 -9.16 1.61
CA GLN A 39 -9.74 -9.80 2.27
C GLN A 39 -10.80 -8.72 2.56
N PRO A 40 -12.05 -8.86 2.08
CA PRO A 40 -13.11 -7.98 2.52
C PRO A 40 -13.33 -8.19 4.03
N ASP A 41 -13.60 -7.11 4.76
CA ASP A 41 -14.12 -7.23 6.12
C ASP A 41 -15.53 -7.85 6.07
N GLU A 42 -15.94 -8.56 7.12
CA GLU A 42 -17.12 -9.44 7.15
C GLU A 42 -18.42 -8.74 6.68
N ASP A 43 -18.53 -7.44 6.92
CA ASP A 43 -19.69 -6.61 6.56
C ASP A 43 -19.51 -5.82 5.26
N SER A 44 -18.36 -5.94 4.60
CA SER A 44 -18.01 -5.18 3.40
C SER A 44 -18.11 -6.02 2.13
N GLY A 45 -18.74 -5.46 1.08
CA GLY A 45 -18.62 -6.02 -0.26
C GLY A 45 -17.19 -5.90 -0.79
N ARG A 46 -16.81 -6.78 -1.73
CA ARG A 46 -15.52 -6.66 -2.42
C ARG A 46 -15.48 -5.38 -3.24
N PHE A 47 -14.69 -4.39 -2.80
CA PHE A 47 -14.46 -3.15 -3.56
C PHE A 47 -13.07 -3.04 -4.18
N LEU A 48 -12.09 -3.70 -3.59
CA LEU A 48 -10.78 -3.91 -4.19
C LEU A 48 -10.76 -5.23 -4.96
N ALA A 49 -10.16 -5.18 -6.15
CA ALA A 49 -9.90 -6.34 -6.97
C ALA A 49 -8.74 -7.15 -6.37
N PRO A 50 -8.71 -8.48 -6.57
CA PRO A 50 -7.66 -9.36 -6.04
C PRO A 50 -6.23 -8.96 -6.44
N GLU A 51 -6.08 -8.26 -7.57
CA GLU A 51 -4.80 -7.79 -8.09
C GLU A 51 -4.23 -6.60 -7.30
N SER A 52 -4.99 -6.04 -6.35
CA SER A 52 -4.47 -4.99 -5.47
C SER A 52 -3.32 -5.51 -4.62
N LEU A 53 -2.29 -4.68 -4.45
CA LEU A 53 -1.05 -5.02 -3.75
C LEU A 53 -0.72 -3.96 -2.70
N VAL A 54 -0.28 -4.41 -1.54
CA VAL A 54 0.30 -3.56 -0.49
C VAL A 54 1.70 -4.04 -0.15
N ILE A 55 2.62 -3.08 -0.02
CA ILE A 55 3.98 -3.27 0.46
C ILE A 55 4.18 -2.36 1.68
N LEU A 56 4.76 -2.86 2.75
CA LEU A 56 5.21 -2.10 3.92
C LEU A 56 6.68 -2.42 4.17
N ALA A 57 7.56 -1.43 4.09
CA ALA A 57 9.00 -1.63 4.22
C ALA A 57 9.68 -0.47 4.93
N GLU A 58 10.90 -0.67 5.43
CA GLU A 58 11.75 0.42 5.90
C GLU A 58 12.03 1.41 4.78
N SER A 59 12.02 2.68 5.13
CA SER A 59 12.22 3.79 4.19
C SER A 59 13.52 3.71 3.40
N HIS A 60 14.59 3.17 3.98
CA HIS A 60 15.90 3.06 3.35
C HIS A 60 15.95 1.99 2.23
N LEU A 61 14.94 1.11 2.15
CA LEU A 61 14.77 0.10 1.10
C LEU A 61 13.90 0.60 -0.05
N ILE A 62 13.34 1.80 0.08
CA ILE A 62 12.51 2.41 -0.94
C ILE A 62 13.38 3.09 -1.99
N ASP A 63 13.01 2.93 -3.26
CA ASP A 63 13.68 3.60 -4.37
C ASP A 63 13.67 5.12 -4.20
N PHE A 64 14.76 5.74 -4.66
CA PHE A 64 14.99 7.17 -4.47
C PHE A 64 13.88 8.03 -5.12
N HIS A 65 13.33 7.59 -6.25
CA HIS A 65 12.26 8.32 -6.93
C HIS A 65 10.99 8.41 -6.08
N THR A 66 10.57 7.31 -5.44
CA THR A 66 9.44 7.32 -4.50
C THR A 66 9.71 8.25 -3.31
N LEU A 67 10.94 8.30 -2.81
CA LEU A 67 11.32 9.24 -1.74
C LEU A 67 11.23 10.70 -2.23
N GLU A 68 11.67 11.00 -3.45
CA GLU A 68 11.48 12.32 -4.05
C GLU A 68 10.00 12.68 -4.15
N LEU A 69 9.14 11.77 -4.63
CA LEU A 69 7.70 11.97 -4.71
C LEU A 69 7.08 12.28 -3.33
N LEU A 70 7.41 11.49 -2.30
CA LEU A 70 6.93 11.68 -0.93
C LEU A 70 7.34 13.03 -0.33
N THR A 71 8.51 13.54 -0.69
CA THR A 71 8.99 14.85 -0.21
C THR A 71 8.49 16.02 -1.04
N ALA A 72 8.19 15.81 -2.32
CA ALA A 72 7.66 16.81 -3.24
C ALA A 72 6.12 16.94 -3.16
N GLY A 73 5.43 15.86 -2.83
CA GLY A 73 3.97 15.68 -2.88
C GLY A 73 3.12 16.46 -1.88
N GLY A 74 3.63 17.55 -1.33
CA GLY A 74 2.94 18.38 -0.34
C GLY A 74 1.59 18.90 -0.86
N GLY A 75 0.50 18.24 -0.47
CA GLY A 75 -0.85 18.52 -0.93
C GLY A 75 -1.91 18.29 0.14
N GLY A 76 -1.73 18.88 1.33
CA GLY A 76 -2.73 19.00 2.38
C GLY A 76 -2.25 20.04 3.40
N SER A 77 -3.10 20.98 3.82
CA SER A 77 -2.72 22.17 4.60
C SER A 77 -2.07 21.90 5.96
N ASP A 78 -2.17 20.66 6.47
CA ASP A 78 -1.78 20.32 7.85
C ASP A 78 -0.81 19.14 7.95
N GLN A 79 -0.29 18.65 6.83
CA GLN A 79 0.62 17.49 6.83
C GLN A 79 2.09 17.91 6.87
N ARG A 80 2.86 17.26 7.77
CA ARG A 80 4.30 17.48 7.93
C ARG A 80 5.02 17.20 6.62
N ARG A 81 5.87 18.15 6.20
CA ARG A 81 6.81 17.93 5.10
C ARG A 81 8.03 17.20 5.62
N TYR A 82 8.42 16.14 4.93
CA TYR A 82 9.61 15.37 5.22
C TYR A 82 10.72 15.74 4.25
N THR A 83 11.96 15.64 4.70
CA THR A 83 13.13 15.65 3.80
C THR A 83 13.56 14.23 3.47
N ILE A 84 14.29 14.03 2.37
CA ILE A 84 14.80 12.69 2.02
C ILE A 84 15.69 12.16 3.16
N SER A 85 16.57 13.00 3.72
CA SER A 85 17.44 12.62 4.84
C SER A 85 16.65 12.19 6.07
N GLU A 86 15.49 12.80 6.31
CA GLU A 86 14.61 12.44 7.41
C GLU A 86 13.88 11.12 7.14
N LEU A 87 13.39 10.91 5.92
CA LEU A 87 12.78 9.63 5.54
C LEU A 87 13.79 8.50 5.65
N LEU A 88 15.03 8.70 5.20
CA LEU A 88 16.11 7.71 5.31
C LEU A 88 16.60 7.46 6.74
N ALA A 89 16.12 8.22 7.74
CA ALA A 89 16.36 7.85 9.13
C ALA A 89 15.61 6.56 9.46
N ASP A 90 16.23 5.69 10.27
CA ASP A 90 15.64 4.43 10.79
C ASP A 90 14.50 4.70 11.79
N ARG A 91 13.45 5.35 11.31
CA ARG A 91 12.31 5.85 12.09
C ARG A 91 10.98 5.60 11.41
N TYR A 92 10.97 5.33 10.11
CA TYR A 92 9.77 5.29 9.31
C TYR A 92 9.62 4.00 8.53
N LEU A 93 8.38 3.55 8.41
CA LEU A 93 7.97 2.57 7.42
C LEU A 93 7.21 3.28 6.31
N ILE A 94 7.44 2.85 5.08
CA ILE A 94 6.72 3.33 3.90
C ILE A 94 5.78 2.22 3.43
N GLY A 95 4.49 2.55 3.41
CA GLY A 95 3.47 1.73 2.78
C GLY A 95 3.29 2.14 1.32
N LYS A 96 3.50 1.24 0.36
CA LYS A 96 3.13 1.42 -1.05
C LYS A 96 1.85 0.64 -1.35
N PHE A 97 0.86 1.31 -1.91
CA PHE A 97 -0.47 0.77 -2.16
C PHE A 97 -0.80 0.89 -3.65
N TYR A 98 -0.92 -0.24 -4.32
CA TYR A 98 -1.39 -0.34 -5.70
C TYR A 98 -2.81 -0.87 -5.67
N LEU A 99 -3.78 0.04 -5.66
CA LEU A 99 -5.19 -0.31 -5.45
C LEU A 99 -5.92 -0.42 -6.78
N HIS A 100 -6.47 -1.60 -7.04
CA HIS A 100 -7.35 -1.84 -8.17
C HIS A 100 -8.78 -1.83 -7.63
N HIS A 101 -9.57 -0.82 -7.95
CA HIS A 101 -10.96 -0.74 -7.49
C HIS A 101 -11.91 -1.16 -8.61
N SER A 102 -13.04 -1.76 -8.22
CA SER A 102 -14.05 -2.19 -9.18
C SER A 102 -14.62 -0.97 -9.95
N PRO A 103 -14.62 -0.98 -11.29
CA PRO A 103 -15.24 0.09 -12.08
C PRO A 103 -16.76 0.21 -11.83
N ALA A 104 -17.39 -0.84 -11.29
CA ALA A 104 -18.81 -0.87 -10.97
C ALA A 104 -19.14 -0.18 -9.63
N LEU A 105 -18.13 0.17 -8.83
CA LEU A 105 -18.29 0.94 -7.60
C LEU A 105 -17.78 2.36 -7.87
N GLU A 106 -18.61 3.37 -7.59
CA GLU A 106 -18.20 4.77 -7.64
C GLU A 106 -17.26 5.10 -6.47
N VAL A 107 -16.12 4.42 -6.39
CA VAL A 107 -15.06 4.74 -5.44
C VAL A 107 -14.21 5.81 -6.07
N LYS A 108 -14.30 7.03 -5.54
CA LYS A 108 -13.39 8.10 -5.93
C LYS A 108 -12.04 7.80 -5.31
N ALA A 109 -10.98 7.69 -6.12
CA ALA A 109 -9.63 7.47 -5.63
C ALA A 109 -9.27 8.40 -4.44
N GLU A 110 -9.69 9.66 -4.47
CA GLU A 110 -9.41 10.64 -3.42
C GLU A 110 -10.02 10.34 -2.04
N THR A 111 -10.79 9.25 -1.88
CA THR A 111 -11.48 8.91 -0.61
C THR A 111 -10.87 7.77 0.18
N PHE A 112 -9.73 7.20 -0.25
CA PHE A 112 -9.10 6.13 0.52
C PHE A 112 -8.38 6.66 1.76
N SER A 113 -8.66 6.03 2.90
CA SER A 113 -7.84 6.13 4.11
C SER A 113 -7.17 4.79 4.42
N PHE A 114 -6.09 4.86 5.19
CA PHE A 114 -5.19 3.75 5.43
C PHE A 114 -4.92 3.63 6.91
N ALA A 115 -4.75 2.41 7.38
CA ALA A 115 -4.37 2.16 8.75
C ALA A 115 -3.64 0.83 8.93
N ILE A 116 -2.91 0.72 10.03
CA ILE A 116 -2.27 -0.52 10.47
C ILE A 116 -2.91 -0.99 11.77
N GLU A 117 -3.30 -2.25 11.80
CA GLU A 117 -3.73 -2.95 12.99
C GLU A 117 -2.66 -3.97 13.40
N ILE A 118 -2.39 -4.07 14.70
CA ILE A 118 -1.51 -5.06 15.31
C ILE A 118 -2.13 -5.58 16.62
N PRO A 119 -1.74 -6.77 17.12
CA PRO A 119 -2.36 -7.34 18.31
C PRO A 119 -2.24 -6.44 19.55
N GLY A 120 -3.37 -6.20 20.22
CA GLY A 120 -3.41 -5.52 21.52
C GLY A 120 -3.07 -4.03 21.49
N ARG A 121 -3.09 -3.38 20.32
CA ARG A 121 -2.92 -1.93 20.19
C ARG A 121 -4.06 -1.28 19.44
N GLU A 122 -4.18 0.03 19.66
CA GLU A 122 -5.04 0.89 18.85
C GLU A 122 -4.53 0.97 17.41
N GLU A 123 -5.47 1.25 16.50
CA GLU A 123 -5.21 1.39 15.07
C GLU A 123 -4.23 2.55 14.80
N ILE A 124 -3.18 2.28 14.01
CA ILE A 124 -2.11 3.22 13.72
C ILE A 124 -2.42 3.90 12.39
N GLN A 125 -2.66 5.21 12.44
CA GLN A 125 -2.88 6.05 11.26
C GLN A 125 -1.54 6.47 10.62
N PRO A 126 -1.49 6.68 9.30
CA PRO A 126 -0.32 7.22 8.64
C PRO A 126 -0.07 8.66 9.10
N LEU A 127 1.20 9.02 9.27
CA LEU A 127 1.64 10.39 9.51
C LEU A 127 1.48 11.27 8.25
N TYR A 128 1.47 10.63 7.08
CA TYR A 128 1.39 11.27 5.79
C TYR A 128 0.88 10.28 4.75
N THR A 129 0.04 10.76 3.83
CA THR A 129 -0.47 9.99 2.70
C THR A 129 -0.31 10.83 1.44
N TYR A 130 0.42 10.29 0.47
CA TYR A 130 0.57 10.85 -0.86
C TYR A 130 -0.24 10.01 -1.85
N TYR A 131 -1.11 10.67 -2.61
CA TYR A 131 -1.77 10.07 -3.76
C TYR A 131 -0.98 10.47 -5.01
N GLU A 132 -0.52 9.48 -5.77
CA GLU A 132 0.12 9.70 -7.06
C GLU A 132 -0.98 9.73 -8.13
N PRO A 133 -1.27 10.90 -8.73
CA PRO A 133 -2.29 11.01 -9.74
C PRO A 133 -1.89 10.20 -10.98
N PRO A 134 -2.85 9.52 -11.64
CA PRO A 134 -2.56 8.77 -12.85
C PRO A 134 -2.01 9.71 -13.92
N VAL A 135 -0.95 9.28 -14.62
CA VAL A 135 -0.48 9.98 -15.82
C VAL A 135 -1.63 10.01 -16.82
N ALA A 136 -2.01 11.19 -17.30
CA ALA A 136 -3.14 11.40 -18.20
C ALA A 136 -2.91 10.74 -19.56
N THR A 137 -3.07 9.42 -19.64
CA THR A 137 -2.96 8.63 -20.88
C THR A 137 -4.33 8.29 -21.47
N GLY A 138 -5.41 8.93 -21.00
CA GLY A 138 -6.77 8.73 -21.53
C GLY A 138 -7.39 7.38 -21.16
N LEU A 139 -6.67 6.54 -20.40
CA LEU A 139 -7.18 5.31 -19.81
C LEU A 139 -7.41 5.59 -18.33
N SER A 140 -8.63 6.03 -17.99
CA SER A 140 -9.12 6.02 -16.61
C SER A 140 -9.33 4.57 -16.17
N SER A 141 -8.26 3.81 -16.04
CA SER A 141 -8.28 2.50 -15.40
C SER A 141 -8.42 2.73 -13.90
N GLY A 142 -9.31 2.00 -13.23
CA GLY A 142 -9.54 2.05 -11.78
C GLY A 142 -8.33 1.58 -10.96
N ARG A 143 -7.18 2.21 -11.15
CA ARG A 143 -5.90 1.95 -10.53
C ARG A 143 -5.46 3.22 -9.84
N SER A 144 -5.19 3.12 -8.54
CA SER A 144 -4.78 4.24 -7.71
C SER A 144 -3.52 3.87 -6.95
N ARG A 145 -2.57 4.80 -6.88
CA ARG A 145 -1.28 4.60 -6.21
C ARG A 145 -1.21 5.52 -4.98
N TYR A 146 -0.99 4.93 -3.81
CA TYR A 146 -0.76 5.68 -2.58
C TYR A 146 0.54 5.29 -1.93
N TYR A 147 1.12 6.27 -1.27
CA TYR A 147 2.30 6.10 -0.44
C TYR A 147 2.01 6.68 0.93
N CYS A 148 2.18 5.87 1.97
CA CYS A 148 1.93 6.27 3.34
C CYS A 148 3.20 6.20 4.18
N ILE A 149 3.38 7.15 5.09
CA ILE A 149 4.48 7.14 6.06
C ILE A 149 3.91 6.75 7.42
N PHE A 150 4.46 5.71 8.04
CA PHE A 150 4.12 5.27 9.39
C PHE A 150 5.34 5.39 10.31
N GLU A 151 5.11 5.64 11.61
CA GLU A 151 6.17 5.57 12.60
C GLU A 151 6.57 4.11 12.85
N ARG A 152 7.84 3.77 12.59
CA ARG A 152 8.35 2.39 12.67
C ARG A 152 8.14 1.80 14.06
N ASN A 153 8.46 2.55 15.12
CA ASN A 153 8.31 2.07 16.49
C ASN A 153 6.84 1.89 16.91
N ALA A 154 5.91 2.67 16.35
CA ALA A 154 4.50 2.46 16.63
C ALA A 154 4.04 1.09 16.11
N VAL A 155 4.49 0.72 14.90
CA VAL A 155 4.13 -0.53 14.23
C VAL A 155 4.89 -1.73 14.78
N LEU A 156 6.20 -1.61 14.99
CA LEU A 156 7.06 -2.76 15.30
C LEU A 156 7.38 -2.96 16.78
N ALA A 157 7.07 -2.00 17.66
CA ALA A 157 7.42 -2.17 19.06
C ALA A 157 6.72 -3.39 19.68
N GLY A 158 7.47 -4.17 20.45
CA GLY A 158 6.96 -5.38 21.06
C GLY A 158 6.75 -6.54 20.09
N GLU A 159 7.29 -6.45 18.87
CA GLU A 159 7.40 -7.56 17.91
C GLU A 159 6.04 -8.21 17.61
N PRO A 160 5.15 -7.49 16.89
CA PRO A 160 3.78 -7.92 16.73
C PRO A 160 3.70 -9.29 16.02
N ALA A 161 2.84 -10.18 16.54
CA ALA A 161 2.63 -11.51 15.97
C ALA A 161 2.02 -11.50 14.56
N TRP A 162 1.34 -10.42 14.21
CA TRP A 162 0.79 -10.17 12.88
C TRP A 162 0.70 -8.67 12.62
N ILE A 163 0.73 -8.30 11.35
CA ILE A 163 0.46 -6.94 10.88
C ILE A 163 -0.66 -7.03 9.87
N ARG A 164 -1.70 -6.21 10.05
CA ARG A 164 -2.80 -6.07 9.11
C ARG A 164 -2.84 -4.65 8.61
N VAL A 165 -2.81 -4.48 7.30
CA VAL A 165 -2.99 -3.18 6.67
C VAL A 165 -4.42 -3.09 6.20
N ARG A 166 -5.11 -2.02 6.59
CA ARG A 166 -6.52 -1.78 6.29
C ARG A 166 -6.64 -0.59 5.34
N VAL A 167 -7.42 -0.78 4.29
CA VAL A 167 -7.78 0.24 3.29
C VAL A 167 -9.26 0.50 3.44
N ILE A 168 -9.63 1.76 3.62
CA ILE A 168 -10.99 2.18 3.97
C ILE A 168 -11.47 3.17 2.92
N SER A 169 -12.72 3.03 2.47
CA SER A 169 -13.39 3.98 1.58
C SER A 169 -14.85 4.13 2.00
N GLY A 170 -15.17 5.22 2.68
CA GLY A 170 -16.50 5.42 3.27
C GLY A 170 -16.81 4.34 4.31
N GLU A 171 -17.87 3.57 4.08
CA GLU A 171 -18.29 2.46 4.96
C GLU A 171 -17.65 1.11 4.57
N GLN A 172 -16.84 1.07 3.50
CA GLN A 172 -16.21 -0.16 3.02
C GLN A 172 -14.77 -0.24 3.52
N SER A 173 -14.34 -1.44 3.92
CA SER A 173 -12.95 -1.69 4.31
C SER A 173 -12.44 -3.05 3.86
N ALA A 174 -11.19 -3.08 3.45
CA ALA A 174 -10.51 -4.27 2.98
C ALA A 174 -9.16 -4.38 3.69
N THR A 175 -8.77 -5.62 3.99
CA THR A 175 -7.59 -5.90 4.79
C THR A 175 -6.60 -6.77 4.03
N PHE A 176 -5.33 -6.42 4.19
CA PHE A 176 -4.19 -7.19 3.75
C PHE A 176 -3.58 -7.79 5.02
N VAL A 177 -3.72 -9.10 5.20
CA VAL A 177 -3.40 -9.77 6.47
C VAL A 177 -2.13 -10.59 6.33
N LEU A 178 -1.07 -10.20 7.04
CA LEU A 178 0.11 -11.04 7.18
C LEU A 178 -0.01 -11.84 8.48
N ARG A 179 -0.33 -13.14 8.36
CA ARG A 179 -0.36 -14.08 9.51
C ARG A 179 1.05 -14.68 9.66
N GLY A 180 1.75 -14.35 10.76
CA GLY A 180 3.17 -14.68 10.98
C GLY A 180 3.51 -16.18 11.15
N PRO A 181 4.82 -16.56 11.30
CA PRO A 181 5.96 -15.74 11.80
C PRO A 181 7.08 -15.52 10.75
N ALA A 182 8.12 -14.68 10.93
CA ALA A 182 8.88 -14.39 12.15
C ALA A 182 9.61 -13.02 12.10
N LEU A 183 9.67 -12.32 13.25
CA LEU A 183 10.85 -11.54 13.60
C LEU A 183 11.94 -12.52 14.10
N PRO A 184 13.23 -12.28 13.81
CA PRO A 184 14.33 -13.19 14.15
C PRO A 184 14.41 -13.53 15.64
#